data_AF-A0A2H0RAU2-F1
#
_entry.id   AF-A0A2H0RAU2-F1
#
_cell.length_a   1.000
_cell.length_b   1.000
_cell.length_c   1.000
_cell.angle_alpha   90.00
_cell.angle_beta   90.00
_cell.angle_gamma   90.00
#
_symmetry.space_group_name_H-M   'P 1'
#
loop_
_entity.id
_entity.type
_entity.pdbx_description
1 polymer ?
#
loop_
_entity_poly.entity_id
_entity_poly.type
_entity_poly.pdbx_seq_one_letter_code
_entity_poly.pdbx_strand_id
1 'polypeptide(L)'
;MERTQIYLKKEQGDFLKEQAYKNKTSVSKFIRHIVDLKMQEEVILKRKKGGADYLMDLVNEVEREDIYGPKDLAKNHDKYTWK
;
A
#
# COMPACT_ATOMS: atom_id res chain seq x y z
N MET A 1 3.34 -9.80 -21.11
CA MET A 1 4.46 -9.76 -20.14
C MET A 1 5.42 -8.69 -20.60
N GLU A 2 5.74 -7.73 -19.74
CA GLU A 2 6.76 -6.71 -20.03
C GLU A 2 8.13 -7.20 -19.54
N ARG A 3 9.19 -6.86 -20.27
CA ARG A 3 10.56 -7.19 -19.89
C ARG A 3 11.17 -6.02 -19.12
N THR A 4 11.47 -6.24 -17.85
CA THR A 4 12.14 -5.25 -17.00
C THR A 4 13.60 -5.66 -16.79
N GLN A 5 14.51 -4.71 -16.88
CA GLN A 5 15.92 -4.86 -16.51
C GLN A 5 16.18 -4.13 -15.20
N ILE A 6 16.88 -4.78 -14.28
CA ILE A 6 17.25 -4.20 -12.98
C ILE A 6 18.77 -4.33 -12.80
N TYR A 7 19.38 -3.29 -12.25
CA TYR A 7 20.78 -3.30 -11.85
C TYR A 7 20.90 -3.77 -10.41
N LEU A 8 21.78 -4.73 -10.17
CA LEU A 8 22.03 -5.31 -8.85
C LEU A 8 23.51 -5.26 -8.54
N LYS A 9 23.84 -5.06 -7.26
CA LYS A 9 25.20 -5.29 -6.78
C LYS A 9 25.53 -6.78 -6.88
N LYS A 10 26.82 -7.11 -7.00
CA LYS A 10 27.29 -8.49 -7.11
C LYS A 10 26.77 -9.37 -5.97
N GLU A 11 26.88 -8.89 -4.73
CA GLU A 11 26.41 -9.56 -3.51
C GLU A 11 24.91 -9.90 -3.56
N GLN A 12 24.09 -8.98 -4.09
CA GLN A 12 22.65 -9.19 -4.24
C GLN A 12 22.36 -10.25 -5.31
N GLY A 13 23.11 -10.24 -6.41
CA GLY A 13 22.98 -11.25 -7.46
C GLY A 13 23.35 -12.65 -6.97
N ASP A 14 24.41 -12.76 -6.17
CA ASP A 14 24.87 -14.03 -5.59
C ASP A 14 23.87 -14.55 -4.56
N PHE A 15 23.35 -13.67 -3.69
CA PHE A 15 22.28 -14.01 -2.75
C PHE A 15 21.03 -14.56 -3.47
N LEU A 16 20.57 -13.90 -4.54
CA LEU A 16 19.39 -14.35 -5.28
C LEU A 16 19.60 -15.72 -5.93
N LYS A 17 20.81 -16.01 -6.44
CA LYS A 17 21.14 -17.33 -6.99
C LYS A 17 21.10 -18.42 -5.93
N GLU A 18 21.68 -18.16 -4.76
CA GLU A 18 21.68 -19.10 -3.64
C GLU A 18 20.25 -19.41 -3.19
N GLN A 19 19.41 -18.38 -3.04
CA GLN A 19 18.02 -18.56 -2.66
C GLN A 19 17.22 -19.31 -3.73
N ALA A 20 17.41 -18.99 -5.01
CA ALA A 20 16.75 -19.70 -6.09
C ALA A 20 17.15 -21.18 -6.13
N TYR A 21 18.43 -21.49 -5.87
CA TYR A 21 18.93 -22.86 -5.76
C TYR A 21 18.29 -23.61 -4.60
N LYS A 22 18.27 -23.02 -3.40
CA LYS A 22 17.60 -23.60 -2.21
C LYS A 22 16.12 -23.90 -2.46
N ASN A 23 15.44 -23.02 -3.21
CA ASN A 23 14.03 -23.16 -3.56
C ASN A 23 13.79 -23.99 -4.84
N LYS A 24 14.82 -24.63 -5.40
CA LYS A 24 14.77 -25.45 -6.63
C LYS A 24 14.04 -24.75 -7.78
N THR A 25 14.30 -23.45 -7.96
CA THR A 25 13.61 -22.59 -8.91
C THR A 25 14.60 -21.70 -9.67
N SER A 26 14.13 -20.97 -10.68
CA SER A 26 14.96 -19.99 -11.38
C SER A 26 14.97 -18.65 -10.64
N VAL A 27 16.06 -17.89 -10.78
CA VAL A 27 16.17 -16.54 -10.18
C VAL A 27 14.98 -15.65 -10.59
N SER A 28 14.58 -15.68 -11.87
CA SER A 28 13.43 -14.90 -12.33
C SER A 28 12.10 -15.34 -11.73
N LYS A 29 11.92 -16.64 -11.45
CA LYS A 29 10.70 -17.14 -10.79
C LYS A 29 10.71 -16.79 -9.30
N PHE A 30 11.87 -16.84 -8.65
CA PHE A 30 12.05 -16.42 -7.27
C PHE A 30 11.77 -14.92 -7.07
N ILE A 31 12.34 -14.07 -7.94
CA ILE A 31 12.10 -12.61 -7.89
C ILE A 31 10.61 -12.31 -8.06
N ARG A 32 9.94 -12.92 -9.05
CA ARG A 32 8.49 -12.74 -9.23
C ARG A 32 7.70 -13.12 -7.99
N HIS A 33 8.00 -14.27 -7.41
CA HIS A 33 7.34 -14.72 -6.19
C HIS A 33 7.50 -13.73 -5.02
N ILE A 34 8.70 -13.19 -4.81
CA ILE A 34 8.93 -12.15 -3.79
C ILE A 34 8.13 -10.89 -4.07
N VAL A 35 8.12 -10.43 -5.33
CA VAL A 35 7.35 -9.25 -5.73
C VAL A 35 5.86 -9.48 -5.48
N ASP A 36 5.33 -10.63 -5.86
CA ASP A 36 3.93 -10.99 -5.63
C ASP A 36 3.58 -10.98 -4.13
N LEU A 37 4.44 -11.55 -3.28
CA LEU A 37 4.26 -11.53 -1.83
C LEU A 37 4.26 -10.10 -1.26
N LYS A 38 5.17 -9.25 -1.74
CA LYS A 38 5.24 -7.85 -1.30
C LYS A 38 4.03 -7.04 -1.76
N MET A 39 3.55 -7.27 -2.97
CA MET A 39 2.31 -6.65 -3.46
C MET A 39 1.10 -7.09 -2.62
N GLN A 40 1.01 -8.38 -2.27
CA GLN A 40 -0.05 -8.87 -1.41
C GLN A 40 0.02 -8.27 0.00
N GLU A 41 1.22 -8.17 0.58
CA GLU A 41 1.44 -7.54 1.88
C GLU A 41 1.00 -6.07 1.88
N GLU A 42 1.35 -5.29 0.86
CA GLU A 42 0.89 -3.92 0.72
C GLU A 42 -0.62 -3.80 0.57
N VAL A 43 -1.25 -4.69 -0.21
CA VAL A 43 -2.72 -4.71 -0.35
C VAL A 43 -3.38 -5.05 0.99
N ILE A 44 -2.84 -6.00 1.74
CA ILE A 44 -3.34 -6.35 3.07
C ILE A 44 -3.14 -5.18 4.04
N LEU A 45 -1.99 -4.51 4.04
CA LEU A 45 -1.73 -3.33 4.87
C LEU A 45 -2.67 -2.16 4.51
N LYS A 46 -2.88 -1.89 3.23
CA LYS A 46 -3.84 -0.89 2.75
C LYS A 46 -5.28 -1.23 3.11
N ARG A 47 -5.65 -2.51 3.14
CA ARG A 47 -6.96 -2.98 3.62
C ARG A 47 -7.08 -3.00 5.15
N LYS A 48 -5.97 -3.19 5.87
CA LYS A 48 -5.88 -3.15 7.34
C LYS A 48 -5.90 -1.73 7.89
N LYS A 49 -5.44 -0.74 7.12
CA LYS A 49 -5.87 0.65 7.29
C LYS A 49 -7.39 0.68 7.04
N GLY A 50 -8.16 0.43 8.08
CA GLY A 50 -9.62 0.37 8.01
C GLY A 50 -10.20 1.71 7.57
N GLY A 51 -11.49 1.74 7.27
CA GLY A 51 -12.19 2.99 6.95
C GLY A 51 -11.95 4.10 7.99
N ALA A 52 -11.72 3.75 9.26
CA ALA A 52 -11.35 4.69 10.31
C ALA A 52 -10.00 5.38 10.07
N ASP A 53 -8.96 4.67 9.63
CA ASP A 53 -7.64 5.27 9.35
C ASP A 53 -7.69 6.17 8.11
N TYR A 54 -8.46 5.77 7.09
CA TYR A 54 -8.74 6.63 5.94
C TYR A 54 -9.50 7.90 6.32
N LEU A 55 -10.50 7.77 7.21
CA LEU A 55 -11.25 8.93 7.72
C LEU A 55 -10.33 9.86 8.54
N MET A 56 -9.41 9.32 9.33
CA MET A 56 -8.42 10.12 10.06
C MET A 56 -7.42 10.81 9.12
N ASP A 57 -6.94 10.12 8.09
CA ASP A 57 -6.06 10.70 7.06
C ASP A 57 -6.77 11.86 6.34
N LEU A 58 -8.07 11.72 6.04
CA LEU A 58 -8.90 12.77 5.44
C LEU A 58 -9.12 13.96 6.41
N VAL A 59 -9.40 13.69 7.69
CA VAL A 59 -9.56 14.74 8.71
C VAL A 59 -8.26 15.54 8.85
N ASN A 60 -7.11 14.87 8.89
CA ASN A 60 -5.80 15.51 8.97
C ASN A 60 -5.47 16.34 7.71
N GLU A 61 -6.02 16.00 6.55
CA GLU A 61 -5.90 16.79 5.32
C GLU A 61 -6.78 18.04 5.38
N VAL A 62 -8.04 17.89 5.78
CA VAL A 62 -9.01 18.99 5.95
C VAL A 62 -8.56 20.00 7.00
N GLU A 63 -7.99 19.54 8.13
CA GLU A 63 -7.41 20.42 9.16
C GLU A 63 -6.20 21.23 8.66
N ARG A 64 -5.40 20.66 7.74
CA ARG A 64 -4.26 21.38 7.14
C ARG A 64 -4.69 22.49 6.18
N GLU A 65 -5.86 22.34 5.57
CA GLU A 65 -6.43 23.33 4.65
C GLU A 65 -7.30 24.38 5.37
N ASP A 66 -7.39 24.33 6.70
CA ASP A 66 -8.18 25.25 7.55
C ASP A 66 -9.70 25.24 7.21
N ILE A 67 -10.17 24.14 6.64
CA ILE A 67 -11.56 23.96 6.22
C ILE A 67 -12.36 23.36 7.38
N TYR A 68 -13.10 24.18 8.10
CA TYR A 68 -13.96 23.71 9.19
C TYR A 68 -15.42 23.60 8.76
N GLY A 69 -16.00 22.41 8.97
CA GLY A 69 -17.44 22.21 8.84
C GLY A 69 -18.23 22.82 10.01
N PRO A 70 -19.56 22.92 9.89
CA PRO A 70 -20.42 23.35 10.99
C PRO A 70 -20.22 22.47 12.23
N LYS A 71 -19.97 23.07 13.40
CA LYS A 71 -19.77 22.33 14.67
C LYS A 71 -20.98 21.49 15.08
N ASP A 72 -22.15 21.81 14.54
CA ASP A 72 -23.42 21.12 14.77
C ASP A 72 -23.75 20.09 13.69
N LEU A 73 -22.88 19.87 12.69
CA LEU A 73 -23.11 18.95 11.57
C LEU A 73 -23.49 17.54 12.04
N ALA A 74 -22.78 17.02 13.06
CA ALA A 74 -23.05 15.70 13.63
C ALA A 74 -24.42 15.58 14.32
N LYS A 75 -24.98 16.70 14.82
CA LYS A 75 -26.28 16.74 15.49
C LYS A 75 -27.43 17.06 14.53
N ASN A 76 -27.13 17.83 13.48
CA ASN A 76 -28.11 18.37 12.56
C ASN A 76 -27.92 17.83 11.13
N HIS A 77 -27.59 16.55 11.00
CA HIS A 77 -27.29 15.91 9.72
C HIS A 77 -28.39 16.16 8.68
N ASP A 78 -29.66 15.94 9.06
CA ASP A 78 -30.81 16.12 8.17
C ASP A 78 -30.93 17.55 7.64
N LYS A 79 -30.59 18.57 8.43
CA LYS A 79 -30.63 19.98 8.00
C LYS A 79 -29.66 20.25 6.84
N TYR A 80 -28.55 19.53 6.79
CA TYR A 80 -27.47 19.75 5.82
C TYR A 80 -27.49 18.75 4.65
N THR A 81 -28.16 17.62 4.79
CA THR A 81 -28.27 16.60 3.73
C THR A 81 -29.61 16.59 3.00
N TRP A 82 -30.62 17.31 3.49
CA TRP A 82 -31.91 17.42 2.82
C TRP A 82 -31.82 18.31 1.57
N LYS A 83 -32.41 17.85 0.46
CA LYS A 83 -32.52 18.55 -0.81
C LYS A 83 -33.98 18.76 -1.17
#